data_AF-A0A7X7R7A9-F1
#
_entry.id   AF-A0A7X7R7A9-F1
#
_cell.length_a   1.000
_cell.length_b   1.000
_cell.length_c   1.000
_cell.angle_alpha   90.00
_cell.angle_beta   90.00
_cell.angle_gamma   90.00
#
_symmetry.space_group_name_H-M   'P 1'
#
loop_
_entity.id
_entity.type
_entity.pdbx_description
1 polymer ?
#
loop_
_entity_poly.entity_id
_entity_poly.type
_entity_poly.pdbx_seq_one_letter_code
_entity_poly.pdbx_strand_id
1 'polypeptide(L)'
;MDSAKLLRHSLKPIVLSVSLLACASASAAVYKGVEFPGGEASFADMVVSYDPAYGGGPVPTATYQDATRALGIPDYPEGTDPEYVSLGAGGRLVLRFTDNSLTGSGNTDLDLWIFEIGPDVEDTEVDISKDGSTWHSVGAVFGSTSGIDIDAYGFGPTDFFSFIRLTDVRSEGATSGATVGADIDAVGAISSAPPVPPNGVPEPGILGLFGIGFAALALRGRRRTR
;
A
#
# COMPACT_ATOMS: atom_id res chain seq x y z
N MET A 1 -40.04 33.84 59.29
CA MET A 1 -38.66 33.90 58.73
C MET A 1 -37.89 32.85 59.50
N ASP A 2 -37.52 31.70 58.95
CA ASP A 2 -36.78 31.53 57.71
C ASP A 2 -36.98 30.10 57.15
N SER A 3 -37.05 29.99 55.82
CA SER A 3 -37.35 28.75 55.09
C SER A 3 -36.08 28.00 54.76
N ALA A 4 -35.92 26.77 55.26
CA ALA A 4 -34.81 25.89 54.89
C ALA A 4 -34.98 25.37 53.45
N LYS A 5 -34.07 25.80 52.56
CA LYS A 5 -33.95 25.38 51.15
C LYS A 5 -33.58 23.89 51.03
N LEU A 6 -34.41 23.12 50.33
CA LEU A 6 -34.05 21.80 49.81
C LEU A 6 -33.02 21.94 48.67
N LEU A 7 -31.85 21.32 48.86
CA LEU A 7 -30.79 21.22 47.86
C LEU A 7 -31.10 20.07 46.88
N ARG A 8 -31.68 20.39 45.72
CA ARG A 8 -31.89 19.41 44.63
C ARG A 8 -30.57 19.22 43.87
N HIS A 9 -29.96 18.04 44.00
CA HIS A 9 -28.83 17.64 43.17
C HIS A 9 -29.32 17.30 41.76
N SER A 10 -28.93 18.12 40.78
CA SER A 10 -29.15 17.87 39.36
C SER A 10 -28.16 16.80 38.87
N LEU A 11 -28.66 15.61 38.52
CA LEU A 11 -27.89 14.65 37.72
C LEU A 11 -27.74 15.24 36.31
N LYS A 12 -26.50 15.54 35.90
CA LYS A 12 -26.18 15.89 34.52
C LYS A 12 -26.05 14.58 33.72
N PRO A 13 -26.76 14.42 32.59
CA PRO A 13 -26.56 13.27 31.73
C PRO A 13 -25.18 13.38 31.07
N ILE A 14 -24.32 12.39 31.31
CA ILE A 14 -23.07 12.20 30.57
C ILE A 14 -23.46 11.61 29.22
N VAL A 15 -23.34 12.41 28.16
CA VAL A 15 -23.49 11.93 26.79
C VAL A 15 -22.22 11.15 26.45
N LEU A 16 -22.33 9.83 26.37
CA LEU A 16 -21.28 8.95 25.88
C LEU A 16 -21.32 8.99 24.35
N SER A 17 -20.44 9.80 23.74
CA SER A 17 -20.26 9.82 22.29
C SER A 17 -19.64 8.50 21.85
N VAL A 18 -20.47 7.57 21.35
CA VAL A 18 -19.99 6.39 20.63
C VAL A 18 -19.57 6.86 19.24
N SER A 19 -18.27 7.08 19.05
CA SER A 19 -17.70 7.29 17.72
C SER A 19 -17.86 5.99 16.94
N LEU A 20 -18.80 5.97 15.99
CA LEU A 20 -18.95 4.87 15.06
C LEU A 20 -17.76 4.91 14.10
N LEU A 21 -16.76 4.05 14.30
CA LEU A 21 -15.70 3.84 13.32
C LEU A 21 -16.36 3.19 12.10
N ALA A 22 -16.56 3.96 11.04
CA ALA A 22 -16.95 3.40 9.75
C ALA A 22 -15.72 2.68 9.18
N CYS A 23 -15.66 1.36 9.35
CA CYS A 23 -14.78 0.55 8.52
C CYS A 23 -15.35 0.59 7.10
N ALA A 24 -14.71 1.32 6.20
CA ALA A 24 -14.95 1.12 4.78
C ALA A 24 -14.54 -0.33 4.49
N SER A 25 -15.52 -1.20 4.21
CA SER A 25 -15.22 -2.52 3.70
C SER A 25 -14.66 -2.32 2.29
N ALA A 26 -13.35 -2.49 2.14
CA ALA A 26 -12.74 -2.73 0.84
C ALA A 26 -13.52 -3.86 0.15
N SER A 27 -14.11 -3.57 -1.01
CA SER A 27 -14.75 -4.57 -1.84
C SER A 27 -13.76 -4.97 -2.92
N ALA A 28 -13.66 -6.27 -3.19
CA ALA A 28 -12.92 -6.76 -4.33
C ALA A 28 -13.38 -6.03 -5.61
N ALA A 29 -12.42 -5.64 -6.45
CA ALA A 29 -12.65 -4.96 -7.71
C ALA A 29 -11.67 -5.47 -8.77
N VAL A 30 -12.06 -5.35 -10.03
CA VAL A 30 -11.23 -5.75 -11.17
C VAL A 30 -10.74 -4.50 -11.89
N TYR A 31 -9.43 -4.36 -12.02
CA TYR A 31 -8.78 -3.26 -12.71
C TYR A 31 -7.99 -3.80 -13.90
N LYS A 32 -8.34 -3.36 -15.10
CA LYS A 32 -7.73 -3.79 -16.38
C LYS A 32 -7.56 -5.32 -16.52
N GLY A 33 -8.51 -6.09 -15.96
CA GLY A 33 -8.53 -7.56 -16.03
C GLY A 33 -7.93 -8.30 -14.84
N VAL A 34 -7.43 -7.60 -13.82
CA VAL A 34 -6.81 -8.18 -12.62
C VAL A 34 -7.68 -7.91 -11.41
N GLU A 35 -7.97 -8.97 -10.64
CA GLU A 35 -8.76 -8.86 -9.41
C GLU A 35 -7.88 -8.43 -8.24
N PHE A 36 -8.35 -7.41 -7.52
CA PHE A 36 -7.76 -6.94 -6.27
C PHE A 36 -8.78 -7.13 -5.15
N PRO A 37 -8.56 -8.09 -4.23
CA PRO A 37 -9.45 -8.31 -3.09
C PRO A 37 -9.66 -7.06 -2.21
N GLY A 38 -8.65 -6.19 -2.13
CA GLY A 38 -8.68 -4.91 -1.41
C GLY A 38 -9.30 -3.74 -2.20
N GLY A 39 -9.66 -3.94 -3.47
CA GLY A 39 -10.18 -2.87 -4.33
C GLY A 39 -9.19 -1.71 -4.47
N GLU A 40 -9.70 -0.48 -4.42
CA GLU A 40 -8.88 0.74 -4.54
C GLU A 40 -7.79 0.85 -3.46
N ALA A 41 -8.04 0.30 -2.26
CA ALA A 41 -7.09 0.33 -1.15
C ALA A 41 -5.88 -0.60 -1.34
N SER A 42 -5.82 -1.36 -2.45
CA SER A 42 -4.66 -2.18 -2.80
C SER A 42 -3.51 -1.37 -3.42
N PHE A 43 -3.75 -0.12 -3.83
CA PHE A 43 -2.82 0.64 -4.67
C PHE A 43 -1.92 1.59 -3.90
N ALA A 44 -0.74 1.86 -4.44
CA ALA A 44 0.19 2.81 -3.85
C ALA A 44 -0.40 4.23 -3.84
N ASP A 45 -0.21 4.94 -2.74
CA ASP A 45 -0.89 6.22 -2.47
C ASP A 45 0.09 7.39 -2.20
N MET A 46 1.40 7.11 -2.21
CA MET A 46 2.43 8.13 -1.99
C MET A 46 3.67 7.91 -2.85
N VAL A 47 4.13 8.99 -3.50
CA VAL A 47 5.47 9.05 -4.12
C VAL A 47 6.50 9.39 -3.04
N VAL A 48 7.50 8.53 -2.88
CA VAL A 48 8.64 8.77 -1.97
C VAL A 48 9.76 9.51 -2.71
N SER A 49 10.08 9.08 -3.93
CA SER A 49 11.07 9.74 -4.78
C SER A 49 10.90 9.35 -6.25
N TYR A 50 11.25 10.26 -7.14
CA TYR A 50 11.33 10.03 -8.57
C TYR A 50 12.62 10.66 -9.11
N ASP A 51 13.41 9.88 -9.84
CA ASP A 51 14.65 10.31 -10.47
C ASP A 51 14.79 9.66 -11.85
N PRO A 52 14.34 10.33 -12.92
CA PRO A 52 14.41 9.77 -14.26
C PRO A 52 15.83 9.69 -14.82
N ALA A 53 16.78 10.38 -14.19
CA ALA A 53 18.18 10.40 -14.59
C ALA A 53 19.04 9.44 -13.74
N TYR A 54 18.44 8.63 -12.87
CA TYR A 54 19.16 7.79 -11.89
C TYR A 54 20.28 6.95 -12.52
N GLY A 55 19.95 6.20 -13.57
CA GLY A 55 20.89 5.37 -14.32
C GLY A 55 21.73 6.12 -15.34
N GLY A 56 21.57 7.44 -15.47
CA GLY A 56 22.30 8.31 -16.40
C GLY A 56 21.96 8.12 -17.88
N GLY A 57 20.80 7.53 -18.19
CA GLY A 57 20.27 7.42 -19.55
C GLY A 57 19.45 8.65 -19.96
N PRO A 58 18.91 8.64 -21.18
CA PRO A 58 17.94 9.64 -21.64
C PRO A 58 16.72 9.71 -20.70
N VAL A 59 16.14 10.90 -20.58
CA VAL A 59 14.97 11.15 -19.73
C VAL A 59 13.76 11.50 -20.61
N PRO A 60 12.53 11.18 -20.16
CA PRO A 60 11.31 11.56 -20.85
C PRO A 60 11.15 13.09 -20.89
N THR A 61 10.25 13.59 -21.73
CA THR A 61 9.90 15.01 -21.72
C THR A 61 9.10 15.36 -20.46
N ALA A 62 9.14 16.62 -20.03
CA ALA A 62 8.53 17.07 -18.77
C ALA A 62 7.04 16.73 -18.63
N THR A 63 6.31 16.58 -19.73
CA THR A 63 4.89 16.17 -19.75
C THR A 63 4.65 14.80 -19.10
N TYR A 64 5.61 13.89 -19.20
CA TYR A 64 5.51 12.51 -18.71
C TYR A 64 6.33 12.26 -17.44
N GLN A 65 6.70 13.33 -16.72
CA GLN A 65 7.50 13.26 -15.48
C GLN A 65 6.67 13.44 -14.20
N ASP A 66 5.34 13.49 -14.29
CA ASP A 66 4.47 13.60 -13.12
C ASP A 66 4.32 12.24 -12.43
N ALA A 67 5.21 11.95 -11.48
CA ALA A 67 5.19 10.70 -10.71
C ALA A 67 3.90 10.45 -9.93
N THR A 68 3.06 11.47 -9.70
CA THR A 68 1.77 11.26 -9.03
C THR A 68 0.77 10.51 -9.90
N ARG A 69 1.03 10.37 -11.21
CA ARG A 69 0.24 9.57 -12.15
C ARG A 69 0.36 8.07 -11.94
N ALA A 70 1.33 7.60 -11.15
CA ALA A 70 1.45 6.19 -10.78
C ALA A 70 0.67 5.82 -9.50
N LEU A 71 -0.10 6.75 -8.93
CA LEU A 71 -0.82 6.56 -7.67
C LEU A 71 -2.29 6.19 -7.89
N GLY A 72 -2.82 5.36 -7.01
CA GLY A 72 -4.21 4.92 -7.09
C GLY A 72 -4.42 3.83 -8.13
N ILE A 73 -5.67 3.68 -8.57
CA ILE A 73 -6.07 2.67 -9.55
C ILE A 73 -5.53 3.00 -10.94
N PRO A 74 -5.28 2.01 -11.81
CA PRO A 74 -4.90 2.27 -13.19
C PRO A 74 -6.05 2.97 -13.93
N ASP A 75 -5.83 4.20 -14.36
CA ASP A 75 -6.86 5.07 -14.95
C ASP A 75 -6.51 5.56 -16.36
N TYR A 76 -5.35 5.14 -16.89
CA TYR A 76 -4.95 5.45 -18.26
C TYR A 76 -6.03 5.11 -19.32
N PRO A 77 -6.58 6.09 -20.04
CA PRO A 77 -7.42 5.84 -21.20
C PRO A 77 -6.53 5.55 -22.41
N GLU A 78 -6.71 4.38 -23.04
CA GLU A 78 -5.96 3.99 -24.25
C GLU A 78 -5.94 5.11 -25.29
N GLY A 79 -4.73 5.54 -25.70
CA GLY A 79 -4.53 6.53 -26.75
C GLY A 79 -4.67 7.99 -26.33
N THR A 80 -4.59 8.30 -25.04
CA THR A 80 -4.56 9.67 -24.52
C THR A 80 -3.25 9.98 -23.77
N ASP A 81 -2.96 11.25 -23.50
CA ASP A 81 -1.76 11.72 -22.78
C ASP A 81 -2.17 12.71 -21.65
N PRO A 82 -1.45 12.77 -20.50
CA PRO A 82 -0.79 11.69 -19.78
C PRO A 82 -1.56 11.35 -18.47
N GLU A 83 -1.90 10.08 -18.32
CA GLU A 83 -2.37 9.47 -17.05
C GLU A 83 -1.38 8.37 -16.64
N TYR A 84 -0.08 8.61 -16.85
CA TYR A 84 1.03 7.72 -16.50
C TYR A 84 2.32 8.55 -16.35
N VAL A 85 3.35 7.94 -15.76
CA VAL A 85 4.70 8.51 -15.65
C VAL A 85 5.72 7.63 -16.36
N SER A 86 6.57 8.22 -17.19
CA SER A 86 7.71 7.50 -17.79
C SER A 86 8.91 7.52 -16.85
N LEU A 87 9.60 6.38 -16.71
CA LEU A 87 10.72 6.27 -15.78
C LEU A 87 11.99 6.93 -16.30
N GLY A 88 12.23 7.00 -17.60
CA GLY A 88 13.54 7.31 -18.17
C GLY A 88 14.42 6.06 -18.24
N ALA A 89 15.36 6.03 -19.18
CA ALA A 89 16.22 4.87 -19.39
C ALA A 89 17.19 4.70 -18.20
N GLY A 90 16.98 3.68 -17.37
CA GLY A 90 17.68 3.54 -16.09
C GLY A 90 17.10 4.39 -14.96
N GLY A 91 15.97 5.06 -15.17
CA GLY A 91 15.35 5.92 -14.17
C GLY A 91 14.65 5.13 -13.07
N ARG A 92 14.28 5.84 -12.00
CA ARG A 92 13.83 5.19 -10.77
C ARG A 92 12.64 5.89 -10.13
N LEU A 93 11.64 5.10 -9.75
CA LEU A 93 10.47 5.53 -9.00
C LEU A 93 10.38 4.73 -7.70
N VAL A 94 10.11 5.42 -6.59
CA VAL A 94 9.82 4.80 -5.30
C VAL A 94 8.45 5.23 -4.85
N LEU A 95 7.58 4.25 -4.66
CA LEU A 95 6.20 4.41 -4.20
C LEU A 95 6.02 3.79 -2.81
N ARG A 96 4.97 4.20 -2.12
CA ARG A 96 4.59 3.67 -0.82
C ARG A 96 3.09 3.44 -0.68
N PHE A 97 2.77 2.34 -0.03
CA PHE A 97 1.50 2.03 0.61
C PHE A 97 1.49 2.63 2.02
N THR A 98 0.61 3.61 2.30
CA THR A 98 0.51 4.24 3.63
C THR A 98 -0.64 3.70 4.46
N ASP A 99 -1.69 3.16 3.84
CA ASP A 99 -2.86 2.58 4.52
C ASP A 99 -3.03 1.06 4.29
N ASN A 100 -2.24 0.44 3.43
CA ASN A 100 -2.05 -1.00 3.29
C ASN A 100 -0.55 -1.40 3.25
N SER A 101 -0.27 -2.66 2.96
CA SER A 101 1.06 -3.17 2.64
C SER A 101 0.97 -4.39 1.73
N LEU A 102 2.04 -4.64 0.96
CA LEU A 102 2.21 -5.88 0.19
C LEU A 102 2.59 -7.04 1.13
N THR A 103 1.99 -8.22 0.93
CA THR A 103 2.33 -9.46 1.63
C THR A 103 2.36 -10.63 0.65
N GLY A 104 3.06 -11.73 1.00
CA GLY A 104 2.94 -12.98 0.25
C GLY A 104 1.59 -13.66 0.51
N SER A 105 1.10 -14.42 -0.48
CA SER A 105 -0.13 -15.20 -0.42
C SER A 105 0.07 -16.56 0.26
N GLY A 106 1.31 -17.07 0.30
CA GLY A 106 1.66 -18.39 0.78
C GLY A 106 1.46 -19.49 -0.27
N ASN A 107 1.25 -19.14 -1.53
CA ASN A 107 1.11 -20.08 -2.64
C ASN A 107 1.88 -19.58 -3.88
N THR A 108 1.45 -19.90 -5.10
CA THR A 108 2.13 -19.47 -6.35
C THR A 108 1.33 -18.42 -7.14
N ASP A 109 0.32 -17.84 -6.50
CA ASP A 109 -0.48 -16.76 -7.06
C ASP A 109 0.34 -15.46 -7.01
N LEU A 110 -0.02 -14.50 -7.86
CA LEU A 110 0.69 -13.23 -7.93
C LEU A 110 0.26 -12.32 -6.76
N ASP A 111 1.23 -11.66 -6.14
CA ASP A 111 1.03 -10.82 -4.97
C ASP A 111 1.09 -9.32 -5.30
N LEU A 112 1.94 -8.96 -6.25
CA LEU A 112 2.19 -7.60 -6.70
C LEU A 112 1.87 -7.50 -8.18
N TRP A 113 1.42 -6.32 -8.60
CA TRP A 113 1.08 -6.06 -9.99
C TRP A 113 1.46 -4.64 -10.39
N ILE A 114 2.11 -4.51 -11.56
CA ILE A 114 2.55 -3.24 -12.14
C ILE A 114 1.77 -3.02 -13.43
N PHE A 115 1.05 -1.90 -13.50
CA PHE A 115 0.36 -1.44 -14.69
C PHE A 115 1.30 -0.53 -15.47
N GLU A 116 1.76 -1.06 -16.60
CA GLU A 116 2.59 -0.36 -17.57
C GLU A 116 1.78 -0.17 -18.87
N ILE A 117 1.97 0.99 -19.49
CA ILE A 117 1.32 1.39 -20.73
C ILE A 117 2.31 1.31 -21.89
N GLY A 118 1.79 1.05 -23.08
CA GLY A 118 2.58 1.09 -24.30
C GLY A 118 2.96 -0.29 -24.82
N PRO A 119 3.37 -0.37 -26.09
CA PRO A 119 3.69 -1.63 -26.75
C PRO A 119 5.15 -2.06 -26.57
N ASP A 120 6.01 -1.17 -26.08
CA ASP A 120 7.43 -1.41 -25.95
C ASP A 120 7.68 -2.38 -24.79
N VAL A 121 8.66 -3.25 -24.99
CA VAL A 121 9.09 -4.20 -23.95
C VAL A 121 10.24 -3.54 -23.22
N GLU A 122 9.95 -3.01 -22.04
CA GLU A 122 10.90 -2.27 -21.21
C GLU A 122 11.02 -2.96 -19.85
N ASP A 123 12.07 -3.77 -19.69
CA ASP A 123 12.27 -4.46 -18.43
C ASP A 123 12.39 -3.47 -17.27
N THR A 124 11.64 -3.70 -16.20
CA THR A 124 11.65 -2.90 -14.99
C THR A 124 11.98 -3.78 -13.80
N GLU A 125 13.14 -3.54 -13.18
CA GLU A 125 13.56 -4.18 -11.94
C GLU A 125 12.65 -3.74 -10.78
N VAL A 126 12.21 -4.71 -9.98
CA VAL A 126 11.31 -4.47 -8.85
C VAL A 126 12.00 -4.85 -7.54
N ASP A 127 12.10 -3.87 -6.64
CA ASP A 127 12.50 -4.10 -5.26
C ASP A 127 11.38 -3.75 -4.29
N ILE A 128 11.33 -4.46 -3.17
CA ILE A 128 10.40 -4.22 -2.07
C ILE A 128 11.14 -3.88 -0.77
N SER A 129 10.54 -3.06 0.07
CA SER A 129 11.12 -2.70 1.37
C SER A 129 10.07 -2.51 2.47
N LYS A 130 10.47 -2.91 3.68
CA LYS A 130 9.73 -2.68 4.94
C LYS A 130 9.87 -1.24 5.42
N ASP A 131 11.06 -0.66 5.26
CA ASP A 131 11.49 0.56 5.94
C ASP A 131 11.99 1.68 4.99
N GLY A 132 12.04 1.42 3.68
CA GLY A 132 12.53 2.35 2.66
C GLY A 132 14.06 2.44 2.57
N SER A 133 14.79 1.63 3.33
CA SER A 133 16.25 1.64 3.41
C SER A 133 16.89 0.27 3.11
N THR A 134 16.28 -0.82 3.56
CA THR A 134 16.68 -2.20 3.27
C THR A 134 15.80 -2.71 2.13
N TRP A 135 16.41 -3.00 0.98
CA TRP A 135 15.71 -3.37 -0.24
C TRP A 135 15.95 -4.83 -0.61
N HIS A 136 14.91 -5.51 -1.07
CA HIS A 136 14.94 -6.88 -1.55
C HIS A 136 14.46 -6.91 -2.99
N SER A 137 15.29 -7.42 -3.90
CA SER A 137 14.88 -7.62 -5.29
C SER A 137 13.95 -8.83 -5.39
N VAL A 138 12.84 -8.64 -6.11
CA VAL A 138 11.81 -9.67 -6.37
C VAL A 138 11.62 -9.89 -7.87
N GLY A 139 12.69 -9.67 -8.64
CA GLY A 139 12.72 -9.88 -10.08
C GLY A 139 12.46 -8.62 -10.89
N ALA A 140 11.96 -8.83 -12.10
CA ALA A 140 11.63 -7.77 -13.04
C ALA A 140 10.30 -8.08 -13.74
N VAL A 141 9.65 -7.03 -14.24
CA VAL A 141 8.55 -7.15 -15.19
C VAL A 141 9.07 -6.82 -16.59
N PHE A 142 8.56 -7.52 -17.62
CA PHE A 142 9.17 -7.55 -18.95
C PHE A 142 8.37 -6.76 -19.99
N GLY A 143 7.97 -5.54 -19.66
CA GLY A 143 7.09 -4.71 -20.49
C GLY A 143 5.66 -5.24 -20.60
N SER A 144 4.70 -4.32 -20.77
CA SER A 144 3.27 -4.61 -20.62
C SER A 144 2.93 -5.11 -19.20
N THR A 145 1.67 -4.87 -18.83
CA THR A 145 1.10 -5.17 -17.51
C THR A 145 1.52 -6.56 -16.98
N SER A 146 2.20 -6.61 -15.82
CA SER A 146 2.84 -7.83 -15.29
C SER A 146 2.82 -7.89 -13.76
N GLY A 147 2.71 -9.11 -13.23
CA GLY A 147 2.69 -9.37 -11.78
C GLY A 147 3.84 -10.23 -11.29
N ILE A 148 4.05 -10.19 -9.97
CA ILE A 148 5.12 -10.89 -9.27
C ILE A 148 4.52 -11.68 -8.10
N ASP A 149 4.83 -12.98 -8.06
CA ASP A 149 4.71 -13.84 -6.88
C ASP A 149 5.96 -13.60 -6.00
N ILE A 150 5.77 -13.05 -4.80
CA ILE A 150 6.87 -12.77 -3.87
C ILE A 150 7.16 -13.95 -2.94
N ASP A 151 6.26 -14.94 -2.85
CA ASP A 151 6.51 -16.21 -2.16
C ASP A 151 7.67 -16.96 -2.82
N ALA A 152 7.82 -16.87 -4.14
CA ALA A 152 8.97 -17.39 -4.90
C ALA A 152 10.33 -16.82 -4.44
N TYR A 153 10.32 -15.67 -3.78
CA TYR A 153 11.51 -15.00 -3.22
C TYR A 153 11.65 -15.21 -1.70
N GLY A 154 10.79 -16.04 -1.11
CA GLY A 154 10.81 -16.40 0.30
C GLY A 154 10.04 -15.46 1.22
N PHE A 155 9.15 -14.63 0.68
CA PHE A 155 8.32 -13.69 1.45
C PHE A 155 6.89 -14.19 1.52
N GLY A 156 6.46 -14.60 2.72
CA GLY A 156 5.16 -15.23 2.91
C GLY A 156 4.10 -14.32 3.56
N PRO A 157 2.98 -14.90 4.05
CA PRO A 157 1.87 -14.18 4.68
C PRO A 157 2.18 -13.41 5.97
N THR A 158 3.43 -13.46 6.46
CA THR A 158 3.89 -12.73 7.65
C THR A 158 4.89 -11.64 7.33
N ASP A 159 5.20 -11.44 6.05
CA ASP A 159 6.13 -10.42 5.57
C ASP A 159 5.38 -9.28 4.91
N PHE A 160 5.46 -8.10 5.52
CA PHE A 160 4.69 -6.92 5.08
C PHE A 160 5.61 -5.84 4.55
N PHE A 161 5.42 -5.34 3.34
CA PHE A 161 6.26 -4.34 2.69
C PHE A 161 5.46 -3.09 2.34
N SER A 162 5.93 -1.93 2.78
CA SER A 162 5.27 -0.65 2.49
C SER A 162 5.80 0.03 1.24
N PHE A 163 6.99 -0.33 0.76
CA PHE A 163 7.68 0.41 -0.28
C PHE A 163 7.95 -0.48 -1.49
N ILE A 164 7.69 0.08 -2.67
CA ILE A 164 8.04 -0.51 -3.96
C ILE A 164 9.02 0.45 -4.66
N ARG A 165 10.07 -0.10 -5.24
CA ARG A 165 11.02 0.64 -6.06
C ARG A 165 11.09 -0.02 -7.43
N LEU A 166 10.81 0.78 -8.44
CA LEU A 166 10.88 0.41 -9.84
C LEU A 166 12.12 1.07 -10.43
N THR A 167 12.97 0.29 -11.09
CA THR A 167 14.14 0.80 -11.82
C THR A 167 14.09 0.26 -13.24
N ASP A 168 13.99 1.16 -14.21
CA ASP A 168 14.04 0.81 -15.63
C ASP A 168 15.40 0.20 -15.99
N VAL A 169 15.42 -0.83 -16.83
CA VAL A 169 16.66 -1.41 -17.35
C VAL A 169 17.16 -0.56 -18.52
N ARG A 170 18.14 0.31 -18.22
CA ARG A 170 18.72 1.30 -19.15
C ARG A 170 19.01 0.83 -20.59
N SER A 171 19.38 -0.44 -20.77
CA SER A 171 19.77 -0.98 -22.08
C SER A 171 18.59 -1.46 -22.92
N GLU A 172 17.37 -1.39 -22.40
CA GLU A 172 16.16 -1.91 -23.01
C GLU A 172 15.16 -0.77 -23.26
N GLY A 173 14.11 -1.06 -24.04
CA GLY A 173 13.08 -0.07 -24.33
C GLY A 173 13.49 1.12 -25.21
N ALA A 174 12.66 2.15 -25.15
CA ALA A 174 12.82 3.40 -25.87
C ALA A 174 13.92 4.23 -25.22
N THR A 175 15.01 4.48 -25.97
CA THR A 175 16.12 5.35 -25.54
C THR A 175 16.05 6.76 -26.14
N SER A 176 14.95 7.09 -26.81
CA SER A 176 14.71 8.40 -27.40
C SER A 176 13.22 8.61 -27.60
N GLY A 177 12.74 9.85 -27.52
CA GLY A 177 11.32 10.16 -27.70
C GLY A 177 10.79 10.98 -26.54
N ALA A 178 9.45 11.03 -26.43
CA ALA A 178 8.78 11.77 -25.37
C ALA A 178 8.59 10.95 -24.09
N THR A 179 8.41 9.64 -24.25
CA THR A 179 8.16 8.60 -23.24
C THR A 179 9.33 7.61 -23.28
N VAL A 180 10.40 7.95 -22.58
CA VAL A 180 11.63 7.13 -22.55
C VAL A 180 11.57 6.28 -21.28
N GLY A 181 11.86 4.98 -21.41
CA GLY A 181 11.75 4.01 -20.32
C GLY A 181 10.31 3.75 -19.89
N ALA A 182 10.12 2.74 -19.04
CA ALA A 182 8.80 2.20 -18.71
C ALA A 182 7.76 3.26 -18.30
N ASP A 183 6.55 3.12 -18.81
CA ASP A 183 5.41 4.03 -18.63
C ASP A 183 4.43 3.51 -17.58
N ILE A 184 4.57 3.95 -16.33
CA ILE A 184 3.83 3.43 -15.17
C ILE A 184 2.51 4.18 -14.94
N ASP A 185 1.40 3.44 -14.97
CA ASP A 185 0.03 3.90 -14.66
C ASP A 185 -0.34 3.63 -13.20
N ALA A 186 0.00 2.44 -12.67
CA ALA A 186 -0.30 2.11 -11.29
C ALA A 186 0.53 0.94 -10.74
N VAL A 187 0.62 0.85 -9.42
CA VAL A 187 1.21 -0.31 -8.71
C VAL A 187 0.27 -0.77 -7.60
N GLY A 188 -0.12 -2.04 -7.63
CA GLY A 188 -1.11 -2.60 -6.71
C GLY A 188 -0.64 -3.88 -6.03
N ALA A 189 -0.93 -4.02 -4.74
CA ALA A 189 -0.77 -5.25 -3.97
C ALA A 189 -2.06 -6.09 -4.06
N ILE A 190 -2.02 -7.17 -4.85
CA ILE A 190 -3.08 -8.19 -4.92
C ILE A 190 -3.22 -8.84 -3.54
N SER A 191 -2.11 -9.32 -3.00
CA SER A 191 -2.00 -9.81 -1.63
C SER A 191 -1.69 -8.64 -0.71
N SER A 192 -2.73 -8.11 -0.05
CA SER A 192 -2.64 -6.94 0.83
C SER A 192 -2.78 -7.30 2.31
N ALA A 193 -2.01 -6.63 3.16
CA ALA A 193 -2.08 -6.69 4.61
C ALA A 193 -2.30 -5.28 5.22
N PRO A 194 -2.62 -5.16 6.52
CA PRO A 194 -2.65 -3.86 7.20
C PRO A 194 -1.32 -3.09 7.07
N PRO A 195 -1.32 -1.75 7.25
CA PRO A 195 -0.14 -0.94 7.05
C PRO A 195 0.98 -1.30 8.03
N VAL A 196 2.23 -1.23 7.58
CA VAL A 196 3.40 -1.45 8.44
C VAL A 196 3.53 -0.27 9.41
N PRO A 197 3.52 -0.50 10.73
CA PRO A 197 3.65 0.58 11.70
C PRO A 197 4.99 1.31 11.52
N PRO A 198 5.04 2.65 11.65
CA PRO A 198 6.25 3.45 11.38
C PRO A 198 7.46 3.07 12.24
N ASN A 199 7.26 2.33 13.33
CA ASN A 199 8.32 1.90 14.26
C ASN A 199 8.59 0.38 14.20
N GLY A 200 7.97 -0.36 13.27
CA GLY A 200 8.11 -1.81 13.15
C GLY A 200 7.63 -2.60 14.38
N VAL A 201 6.87 -1.96 15.28
CA VAL A 201 6.32 -2.59 16.48
C VAL A 201 5.00 -3.25 16.10
N PRO A 202 4.87 -4.59 16.18
CA PRO A 202 3.57 -5.23 16.06
C PRO A 202 2.69 -4.70 17.18
N GLU A 203 1.57 -4.05 16.85
CA GLU A 203 0.59 -3.73 17.87
C GLU A 203 0.16 -5.06 18.51
N PRO A 204 0.22 -5.20 19.84
CA PRO A 204 -0.28 -6.40 20.48
C PRO A 204 -1.75 -6.53 20.10
N GLY A 205 -2.04 -7.53 19.24
CA GLY A 205 -3.36 -7.73 18.67
C GLY A 205 -4.40 -7.61 19.77
N ILE A 206 -5.42 -6.79 19.53
CA ILE A 206 -6.48 -6.41 20.47
C ILE A 206 -7.07 -7.62 21.24
N LEU A 207 -7.00 -8.83 20.66
CA LEU A 207 -7.34 -10.11 21.29
C LEU A 207 -6.56 -10.43 22.58
N GLY A 208 -5.29 -10.03 22.68
CA GLY A 208 -4.46 -10.22 23.89
C GLY A 208 -4.89 -9.35 25.07
N LEU A 209 -5.38 -8.12 24.80
CA LEU A 209 -5.85 -7.22 25.86
C LEU A 209 -7.21 -7.61 26.43
N PHE A 210 -8.12 -8.15 25.60
CA PHE A 210 -9.40 -8.65 26.08
C PHE A 210 -9.27 -9.93 26.92
N GLY A 211 -8.33 -10.83 26.59
CA GLY A 211 -8.11 -12.07 27.34
C GLY A 211 -7.69 -11.85 28.81
N ILE A 212 -6.86 -10.83 29.06
CA ILE A 212 -6.38 -10.52 30.43
C ILE A 212 -7.49 -9.82 31.24
N GLY A 213 -8.29 -8.96 30.61
CA GLY A 213 -9.39 -8.24 31.26
C GLY A 213 -10.49 -9.15 31.81
N PHE A 214 -10.89 -10.18 31.05
CA PHE A 214 -11.94 -11.12 31.49
C PHE A 214 -11.46 -12.13 32.54
N ALA A 215 -10.20 -12.55 32.50
CA ALA A 215 -9.62 -13.43 33.52
C ALA A 215 -9.55 -12.74 34.90
N ALA A 216 -9.22 -11.45 34.95
CA ALA A 216 -9.19 -10.67 36.18
C ALA A 216 -10.58 -10.48 36.81
N LEU A 217 -11.64 -10.34 35.99
CA LEU A 217 -13.01 -10.25 36.50
C LEU A 217 -13.53 -11.61 37.02
N ALA A 218 -13.20 -12.72 36.35
CA ALA A 218 -13.62 -14.06 36.75
C ALA A 218 -12.99 -14.50 38.08
N LEU A 219 -11.74 -14.11 38.35
CA LEU A 219 -11.05 -14.40 39.61
C LEU A 219 -11.55 -13.54 40.79
N ARG A 220 -12.09 -12.35 40.53
CA ARG A 220 -12.64 -11.46 41.56
C ARG A 220 -14.04 -11.87 42.03
N GLY A 221 -14.83 -12.55 41.19
CA GLY A 221 -16.16 -13.05 41.53
C GLY A 221 -16.19 -14.25 42.48
N ARG A 222 -15.10 -15.03 42.56
CA ARG A 222 -15.04 -16.28 43.35
C ARG A 222 -14.69 -16.10 44.83
N ARG A 223 -14.39 -14.87 45.29
CA ARG A 223 -13.96 -14.59 46.68
C ARG A 223 -15.06 -14.08 47.62
N ARG A 224 -16.33 -14.08 47.21
CA ARG A 224 -17.45 -13.68 48.07
C ARG A 224 -18.56 -14.73 48.10
N THR A 225 -18.30 -15.86 48.75
CA THR A 225 -19.33 -16.68 49.42
C THR A 225 -18.66 -17.79 50.24
N ARG A 226 -18.32 -17.49 51.50
CA ARG A 226 -18.36 -18.42 52.64
C ARG A 226 -18.77 -17.62 53.87
#